data_AF-A0A7W9DSB7-F1
#
_entry.id   AF-A0A7W9DSB7-F1
#
_cell.length_a   1.000
_cell.length_b   1.000
_cell.length_c   1.000
_cell.angle_alpha   90.00
_cell.angle_beta   90.00
_cell.angle_gamma   90.00
#
_symmetry.space_group_name_H-M   'P 1'
#
loop_
_entity.id
_entity.type
_entity.pdbx_description
1 polymer ?
#
loop_
_entity_poly.entity_id
_entity_poly.type
_entity_poly.pdbx_seq_one_letter_code
_entity_poly.pdbx_strand_id
1 'polypeptide(L)'
;MTMPVIPVVTATVLIALLVTALRRCFLVVTVDGVSMAPTFRPGDRLIARRWALRAVRAGDVVVLRSATPEEVFAALPPDAAAAGRVLPPLGGGHLIKRIVAVPGDRVPRAGFQALHDSPGDVVPPGKIVVAGDNPRFSADSRTYGYLRREQIVGVVMHDRDIART
;
A
#
# COMPACT_ATOMS: atom_id res chain seq x y z
N MET A 1 -43.78 -14.52 30.91
CA MET A 1 -42.90 -13.33 30.90
C MET A 1 -41.55 -13.76 30.34
N THR A 2 -41.45 -13.92 29.01
CA THR A 2 -40.17 -14.27 28.36
C THR A 2 -39.24 -13.08 28.51
N MET A 3 -38.23 -13.21 29.37
CA MET A 3 -37.26 -12.15 29.59
C MET A 3 -36.62 -11.74 28.26
N PRO A 4 -36.28 -10.45 28.06
CA PRO A 4 -35.68 -9.94 26.81
C PRO A 4 -34.25 -10.46 26.54
N VAL A 5 -33.86 -11.59 27.14
CA VAL A 5 -32.52 -12.19 27.03
C VAL A 5 -32.23 -12.62 25.59
N ILE A 6 -33.20 -13.23 24.90
CA ILE A 6 -33.01 -13.69 23.51
C ILE A 6 -32.68 -12.51 22.57
N PRO A 7 -33.51 -11.44 22.46
CA PRO A 7 -33.21 -10.35 21.54
C PRO A 7 -31.91 -9.61 21.88
N VAL A 8 -31.55 -9.50 23.16
CA VAL A 8 -30.28 -8.88 23.58
C VAL A 8 -29.07 -9.73 23.14
N VAL A 9 -29.14 -11.04 23.32
CA VAL A 9 -28.07 -11.95 22.87
C VAL A 9 -27.94 -11.93 21.35
N THR A 10 -29.07 -11.99 20.63
CA THR A 10 -29.06 -11.93 19.16
C THR A 10 -28.46 -10.62 18.65
N ALA A 11 -28.87 -9.47 19.20
CA ALA A 11 -28.31 -8.17 18.82
C ALA A 11 -26.80 -8.10 19.08
N THR A 12 -26.35 -8.60 20.23
CA THR A 12 -24.92 -8.64 20.59
C THR A 12 -24.10 -9.46 19.59
N VAL A 13 -24.59 -10.64 19.22
CA VAL A 13 -23.92 -11.51 18.22
C VAL A 13 -23.89 -10.82 16.85
N LEU A 14 -24.98 -10.20 16.41
CA LEU A 14 -25.04 -9.48 15.14
C LEU A 14 -24.06 -8.32 15.09
N ILE A 15 -23.97 -7.53 16.17
CA ILE A 15 -23.01 -6.43 16.29
C ILE A 15 -21.57 -6.97 16.24
N ALA A 16 -21.26 -8.04 16.98
CA ALA A 16 -19.94 -8.64 16.98
C ALA A 16 -19.53 -9.16 15.59
N LEU A 17 -20.46 -9.80 14.88
CA LEU A 17 -20.26 -10.26 13.49
C LEU A 17 -20.04 -9.09 12.55
N LEU A 18 -20.85 -8.02 12.66
CA LEU A 18 -20.70 -6.82 11.85
C LEU A 18 -19.33 -6.16 12.08
N VAL A 19 -18.94 -5.95 13.34
CA VAL A 19 -17.63 -5.37 13.68
C VAL A 19 -16.49 -6.24 13.15
N THR A 20 -16.61 -7.56 13.25
CA THR A 20 -15.62 -8.50 12.72
C THR A 20 -15.53 -8.42 11.20
N ALA A 21 -16.67 -8.35 10.51
CA ALA A 21 -16.72 -8.17 9.06
C ALA A 21 -16.08 -6.84 8.64
N LEU A 22 -16.42 -5.73 9.31
CA LEU A 22 -15.82 -4.42 9.05
C LEU A 22 -14.30 -4.43 9.27
N ARG A 23 -13.80 -5.05 10.34
CA ARG A 23 -12.35 -5.20 10.60
C ARG A 23 -11.64 -6.05 9.55
N ARG A 24 -12.34 -7.00 8.92
CA ARG A 24 -11.80 -7.80 7.81
C ARG A 24 -11.81 -7.05 6.49
N CYS A 25 -12.79 -6.19 6.26
CA CYS A 25 -12.96 -5.46 5.01
C CYS A 25 -12.17 -4.15 4.97
N PHE A 26 -11.96 -3.50 6.11
CA PHE A 26 -11.38 -2.16 6.20
C PHE A 26 -10.18 -2.11 7.14
N LEU A 27 -9.26 -1.19 6.85
CA LEU A 27 -8.13 -0.84 7.69
C LEU A 27 -8.13 0.68 7.87
N VAL A 28 -8.07 1.15 9.11
CA VAL A 28 -7.84 2.57 9.39
C VAL A 28 -6.35 2.77 9.65
N VAL A 29 -5.72 3.66 8.89
CA VAL A 29 -4.32 4.08 9.09
C VAL A 29 -4.26 5.56 9.39
N THR A 30 -3.36 5.95 10.28
CA THR A 30 -3.02 7.35 10.52
C THR A 30 -1.76 7.67 9.72
N VAL A 31 -1.77 8.79 9.01
CA VAL A 31 -0.62 9.26 8.26
C VAL A 31 0.42 9.79 9.23
N ASP A 32 1.60 9.18 9.19
CA ASP A 32 2.78 9.65 9.89
C ASP A 32 3.85 10.05 8.87
N GLY A 33 4.37 11.27 9.00
CA GLY A 33 5.31 11.89 8.05
C GLY A 33 4.68 12.61 6.84
N VAL A 34 5.54 13.23 6.03
CA VAL A 34 5.14 14.19 4.98
C VAL A 34 5.27 13.66 3.55
N SER A 35 5.54 12.37 3.38
CA SER A 35 5.84 11.78 2.05
C SER A 35 4.66 11.81 1.06
N MET A 36 3.44 11.96 1.57
CA MET A 36 2.22 12.07 0.77
C MET A 36 1.66 13.50 0.71
N ALA A 37 2.39 14.50 1.21
CA ALA A 37 1.98 15.89 1.07
C ALA A 37 2.03 16.32 -0.42
N PRO A 38 1.13 17.20 -0.89
CA PRO A 38 0.08 17.87 -0.12
C PRO A 38 -1.21 17.06 0.04
N THR A 39 -1.33 15.91 -0.64
CA THR A 39 -2.55 15.08 -0.67
C THR A 39 -2.98 14.63 0.72
N PHE A 40 -2.03 14.16 1.52
CA PHE A 40 -2.26 13.82 2.93
C PHE A 40 -1.22 14.49 3.81
N ARG A 41 -1.66 14.88 5.00
CA ARG A 41 -0.84 15.54 6.03
C ARG A 41 -0.70 14.62 7.26
N PRO A 42 0.37 14.80 8.05
CA PRO A 42 0.52 14.10 9.31
C PRO A 42 -0.74 14.26 10.18
N GLY A 43 -1.24 13.14 10.72
CA GLY A 43 -2.46 13.09 11.53
C GLY A 43 -3.74 12.75 10.76
N ASP A 44 -3.74 12.80 9.42
CA ASP A 44 -4.90 12.38 8.63
C ASP A 44 -5.21 10.90 8.88
N ARG A 45 -6.51 10.59 9.05
CA ARG A 45 -6.99 9.21 9.24
C ARG A 45 -7.61 8.71 7.94
N LEU A 46 -6.98 7.71 7.35
CA LEU A 46 -7.39 7.13 6.08
C LEU A 46 -8.06 5.77 6.29
N ILE A 47 -9.09 5.50 5.52
CA ILE A 47 -9.74 4.19 5.49
C ILE A 47 -9.31 3.48 4.21
N ALA A 48 -8.73 2.29 4.35
CA ALA A 48 -8.30 1.45 3.24
C ALA A 48 -9.18 0.20 3.12
N ARG A 49 -9.58 -0.12 1.88
CA ARG A 49 -10.34 -1.33 1.52
C ARG A 49 -9.39 -2.50 1.30
N ARG A 50 -9.54 -3.55 2.09
CA ARG A 50 -8.75 -4.80 1.99
C ARG A 50 -9.21 -5.72 0.86
N TRP A 51 -10.44 -5.54 0.36
CA TRP A 51 -11.02 -6.35 -0.72
C TRP A 51 -10.72 -5.80 -2.12
N ALA A 52 -10.27 -4.55 -2.24
CA ALA A 52 -10.03 -3.88 -3.51
C ALA A 52 -8.68 -4.25 -4.20
N LEU A 53 -7.90 -5.19 -3.63
CA LEU A 53 -6.54 -5.51 -4.07
C LEU A 53 -6.45 -6.05 -5.51
N ARG A 54 -7.52 -6.68 -6.00
CA ARG A 54 -7.56 -7.22 -7.37
C ARG A 54 -7.70 -6.12 -8.43
N ALA A 55 -8.26 -4.97 -8.06
CA ALA A 55 -8.59 -3.89 -8.99
C ALA A 55 -7.61 -2.70 -8.91
N VAL A 56 -6.48 -2.86 -8.22
CA VAL A 56 -5.46 -1.81 -8.08
C VAL A 56 -4.94 -1.34 -9.45
N ARG A 57 -4.94 -0.03 -9.66
CA ARG A 57 -4.52 0.65 -10.90
C ARG A 57 -3.57 1.80 -10.62
N ALA A 58 -2.92 2.30 -11.67
CA ALA A 58 -2.19 3.56 -11.62
C ALA A 58 -3.09 4.70 -11.11
N GLY A 59 -2.54 5.51 -10.20
CA GLY A 59 -3.23 6.61 -9.53
C GLY A 59 -3.82 6.27 -8.16
N ASP A 60 -4.06 4.99 -7.85
CA ASP A 60 -4.59 4.57 -6.56
C ASP A 60 -3.61 4.89 -5.42
N VAL A 61 -4.13 5.26 -4.25
CA VAL A 61 -3.32 5.34 -3.03
C VAL A 61 -3.46 4.02 -2.30
N VAL A 62 -2.33 3.41 -1.95
CA VAL A 62 -2.28 2.10 -1.30
C VAL A 62 -1.54 2.17 0.02
N VAL A 63 -1.97 1.30 0.93
CA VAL A 63 -1.25 0.97 2.15
C VAL A 63 -0.41 -0.28 1.87
N LEU A 64 0.90 -0.17 2.02
CA LEU A 64 1.87 -1.23 1.83
C LEU A 64 2.41 -1.68 3.18
N ARG A 65 2.71 -2.96 3.35
CA ARG A 65 3.52 -3.44 4.47
C ARG A 65 4.99 -3.14 4.20
N SER A 66 5.68 -2.55 5.17
CA SER A 66 7.14 -2.42 5.09
C SER A 66 7.79 -3.79 5.11
N ALA A 67 8.86 -3.96 4.34
CA ALA A 67 9.62 -5.20 4.37
C ALA A 67 10.36 -5.32 5.72
N THR A 68 10.42 -6.52 6.27
CA THR A 68 11.29 -6.79 7.42
C THR A 68 12.75 -6.85 6.97
N PRO A 69 13.72 -6.60 7.87
CA PRO A 69 15.13 -6.80 7.55
C PRO A 69 15.40 -8.21 7.00
N GLU A 70 14.77 -9.23 7.55
CA GLU A 70 14.90 -10.62 7.09
C GLU A 70 14.40 -10.83 5.66
N GLU A 71 13.22 -10.30 5.31
CA GLU A 71 12.69 -10.36 3.93
C GLU A 71 13.59 -9.65 2.93
N VAL A 72 14.23 -8.59 3.41
CA VAL A 72 15.20 -7.83 2.66
C VAL A 72 16.48 -8.64 2.43
N PHE A 73 17.07 -9.23 3.48
CA PHE A 73 18.29 -10.02 3.37
C PHE A 73 18.09 -11.28 2.53
N ALA A 74 16.92 -11.92 2.63
CA ALA A 74 16.57 -13.08 1.81
C ALA A 74 16.32 -12.75 0.33
N ALA A 75 15.94 -11.50 0.02
CA ALA A 75 15.65 -11.05 -1.35
C ALA A 75 16.85 -10.39 -2.06
N LEU A 76 17.95 -10.13 -1.35
CA LEU A 76 19.19 -9.62 -1.93
C LEU A 76 19.94 -10.80 -2.58
N PRO A 77 20.15 -10.81 -3.91
CA PRO A 77 21.11 -11.73 -4.49
C PRO A 77 22.53 -11.44 -3.96
N PRO A 78 23.46 -12.41 -3.94
CA PRO A 78 24.80 -12.24 -3.33
C PRO A 78 25.62 -11.08 -3.90
N ASP A 79 25.29 -10.66 -5.13
CA ASP A 79 25.89 -9.59 -5.92
C ASP A 79 25.11 -8.26 -5.88
N ALA A 80 24.05 -8.15 -5.07
CA ALA A 80 23.13 -7.01 -5.03
C ALA A 80 23.80 -5.65 -4.75
N ALA A 81 24.98 -5.65 -4.14
CA ALA A 81 25.80 -4.45 -3.93
C ALA A 81 26.27 -3.80 -5.26
N ALA A 82 26.40 -4.56 -6.34
CA ALA A 82 26.84 -4.06 -7.64
C ALA A 82 25.70 -3.49 -8.52
N ALA A 83 24.43 -3.79 -8.20
CA ALA A 83 23.26 -3.42 -9.01
C ALA A 83 22.46 -2.21 -8.49
N GLY A 84 23.00 -1.46 -7.52
CA GLY A 84 22.40 -0.20 -7.05
C GLY A 84 21.03 -0.34 -6.37
N ARG A 85 20.66 -1.52 -5.88
CA ARG A 85 19.37 -1.73 -5.20
C ARG A 85 19.40 -1.18 -3.77
N VAL A 86 18.73 -0.05 -3.57
CA VAL A 86 18.50 0.50 -2.23
C VAL A 86 17.37 -0.27 -1.55
N LEU A 87 17.61 -0.63 -0.29
CA LEU A 87 16.71 -1.36 0.58
C LEU A 87 15.34 -0.67 0.72
N PRO A 88 14.21 -1.40 0.67
CA PRO A 88 12.93 -0.85 1.09
C PRO A 88 13.00 -0.40 2.57
N PRO A 89 12.10 0.50 3.01
CA PRO A 89 12.12 1.00 4.38
C PRO A 89 12.03 -0.16 5.37
N LEU A 90 12.99 -0.22 6.28
CA LEU A 90 13.01 -1.18 7.37
C LEU A 90 12.24 -0.60 8.55
N GLY A 91 11.29 -1.35 9.07
CA GLY A 91 10.50 -0.95 10.23
C GLY A 91 9.10 -1.55 10.15
N GLY A 92 8.73 -2.39 11.11
CA GLY A 92 7.47 -3.12 11.13
C GLY A 92 6.25 -2.20 11.19
N GLY A 93 5.81 -1.70 10.04
CA GLY A 93 4.73 -0.73 9.91
C GLY A 93 4.13 -0.70 8.50
N HIS A 94 3.27 0.30 8.28
CA HIS A 94 2.62 0.54 7.00
C HIS A 94 3.20 1.76 6.30
N LEU A 95 3.35 1.67 4.98
CA LEU A 95 3.74 2.78 4.11
C LEU A 95 2.51 3.19 3.28
N ILE A 96 2.29 4.49 3.10
CA ILE A 96 1.23 4.99 2.25
C ILE A 96 1.90 5.61 1.02
N LYS A 97 1.57 5.09 -0.17
CA LYS A 97 2.14 5.53 -1.45
C LYS A 97 1.08 5.52 -2.54
N ARG A 98 1.32 6.27 -3.61
CA ARG A 98 0.50 6.24 -4.83
C ARG A 98 1.08 5.23 -5.83
N ILE A 99 0.23 4.42 -6.43
CA ILE A 99 0.60 3.55 -7.54
C ILE A 99 0.89 4.42 -8.76
N VAL A 100 2.07 4.21 -9.34
CA VAL A 100 2.49 4.84 -10.60
C VAL A 100 2.25 3.89 -11.76
N ALA A 101 2.59 2.61 -11.57
CA ALA A 101 2.44 1.57 -12.60
C ALA A 101 2.19 0.19 -11.95
N VAL A 102 1.34 -0.61 -12.59
CA VAL A 102 1.01 -2.01 -12.22
C VAL A 102 1.54 -2.98 -13.29
N PRO A 103 1.52 -4.31 -13.08
CA PRO A 103 2.00 -5.25 -14.08
C PRO A 103 1.38 -5.03 -15.46
N GLY A 104 2.22 -5.01 -16.49
CA GLY A 104 1.82 -4.74 -17.88
C GLY A 104 1.87 -3.26 -18.31
N ASP A 105 1.90 -2.32 -17.37
CA ASP A 105 2.13 -0.90 -17.68
C ASP A 105 3.57 -0.67 -18.13
N ARG A 106 3.84 0.44 -18.85
CA ARG A 106 5.21 0.84 -19.17
C ARG A 106 6.00 1.18 -17.91
N VAL A 107 7.27 0.79 -17.87
CA VAL A 107 8.18 1.15 -16.77
C VAL A 107 8.45 2.65 -16.79
N PRO A 108 8.15 3.40 -15.72
CA PRO A 108 8.52 4.80 -15.66
C PRO A 108 10.04 4.92 -15.49
N ARG A 109 10.71 5.57 -16.44
CA ARG A 109 12.17 5.81 -16.42
C ARG A 109 12.51 7.21 -15.92
N ALA A 110 11.80 8.23 -16.41
CA ALA A 110 12.03 9.62 -16.04
C ALA A 110 11.73 9.85 -14.55
N GLY A 111 12.75 10.25 -13.78
CA GLY A 111 12.63 10.49 -12.34
C GLY A 111 12.63 9.23 -11.47
N PHE A 112 12.84 8.04 -12.05
CA PHE A 112 12.93 6.76 -11.33
C PHE A 112 14.30 6.10 -11.59
N GLN A 113 15.33 6.62 -10.93
CA GLN A 113 16.73 6.22 -11.15
C GLN A 113 16.94 4.73 -10.93
N ALA A 114 16.34 4.16 -9.88
CA ALA A 114 16.44 2.72 -9.58
C ALA A 114 15.77 1.81 -10.63
N LEU A 115 14.99 2.36 -11.55
CA LEU A 115 14.37 1.64 -12.67
C LEU A 115 15.03 1.95 -14.02
N HIS A 116 16.00 2.86 -14.08
CA HIS A 116 16.58 3.33 -15.35
C HIS A 116 17.20 2.21 -16.17
N ASP A 117 17.87 1.25 -15.53
CA ASP A 117 18.54 0.13 -16.20
C ASP A 117 17.79 -1.20 -16.01
N SER A 118 16.54 -1.13 -15.50
CA SER A 118 15.72 -2.32 -15.34
C SER A 118 15.43 -2.99 -16.71
N PRO A 119 15.47 -4.33 -16.80
CA PRO A 119 15.25 -5.02 -18.06
C PRO A 119 13.78 -4.96 -18.50
N GLY A 120 13.55 -4.75 -19.80
CA GLY A 120 12.23 -4.75 -20.43
C GLY A 120 11.47 -3.42 -20.31
N ASP A 121 10.47 -3.23 -21.18
CA ASP A 121 9.73 -1.96 -21.27
C ASP A 121 8.47 -1.91 -20.41
N VAL A 122 8.05 -3.05 -19.85
CA VAL A 122 6.82 -3.18 -19.06
C VAL A 122 7.11 -3.67 -17.65
N VAL A 123 6.27 -3.25 -16.70
CA VAL A 123 6.35 -3.70 -15.30
C VAL A 123 6.07 -5.22 -15.24
N PRO A 124 6.99 -6.02 -14.68
CA PRO A 124 6.82 -7.47 -14.63
C PRO A 124 5.62 -7.94 -13.79
N PRO A 125 5.12 -9.17 -14.01
CA PRO A 125 4.14 -9.81 -13.13
C PRO A 125 4.58 -9.79 -11.65
N GLY A 126 3.63 -9.54 -10.74
CA GLY A 126 3.89 -9.46 -9.30
C GLY A 126 4.66 -8.22 -8.83
N LYS A 127 5.06 -7.31 -9.74
CA LYS A 127 5.76 -6.07 -9.41
C LYS A 127 4.85 -4.86 -9.55
N ILE A 128 5.12 -3.83 -8.76
CA ILE A 128 4.45 -2.53 -8.84
C ILE A 128 5.50 -1.42 -8.70
N VAL A 129 5.15 -0.24 -9.22
CA VAL A 129 5.93 0.99 -9.03
C VAL A 129 5.07 1.96 -8.24
N VAL A 130 5.63 2.51 -7.16
CA VAL A 130 4.93 3.44 -6.28
C VAL A 130 5.73 4.71 -6.05
N ALA A 131 5.05 5.81 -5.81
CA ALA A 131 5.65 7.09 -5.48
C ALA A 131 4.87 7.77 -4.36
N GLY A 132 5.59 8.45 -3.47
CA GLY A 132 4.98 9.47 -2.62
C GLY A 132 4.74 10.74 -3.43
N ASP A 133 3.66 11.44 -3.09
CA ASP A 133 3.27 12.71 -3.72
C ASP A 133 4.26 13.83 -3.38
N ASN A 134 5.04 13.70 -2.30
CA ASN A 134 6.14 14.59 -1.95
C ASN A 134 7.50 13.96 -2.31
N PRO A 135 8.05 14.22 -3.51
CA PRO A 135 9.29 13.57 -3.95
C PRO A 135 10.51 13.90 -3.09
N ARG A 136 10.52 15.03 -2.36
CA ARG A 136 11.65 15.46 -1.52
C ARG A 136 11.81 14.62 -0.25
N PHE A 137 10.74 13.99 0.22
CA PHE A 137 10.69 13.27 1.50
C PHE A 137 10.12 11.87 1.35
N SER A 138 10.07 11.35 0.13
CA SER A 138 9.50 10.05 -0.15
C SER A 138 10.58 9.01 -0.45
N ALA A 139 10.70 8.09 0.50
CA ALA A 139 11.26 6.76 0.31
C ALA A 139 10.31 5.91 -0.54
N ASP A 140 10.59 5.71 -1.83
CA ASP A 140 9.71 4.98 -2.77
C ASP A 140 10.47 4.38 -3.98
N SER A 141 9.75 3.95 -5.03
CA SER A 141 10.33 3.27 -6.19
C SER A 141 11.32 4.11 -6.98
N ARG A 142 11.39 5.44 -6.78
CA ARG A 142 12.44 6.26 -7.38
C ARG A 142 13.83 5.82 -6.90
N THR A 143 13.90 5.39 -5.65
CA THR A 143 15.13 4.96 -4.97
C THR A 143 15.24 3.44 -4.87
N TYR A 144 14.12 2.73 -4.66
CA TYR A 144 14.12 1.27 -4.40
C TYR A 144 13.84 0.41 -5.64
N GLY A 145 13.30 1.01 -6.70
CA GLY A 145 12.80 0.28 -7.85
C GLY A 145 11.47 -0.43 -7.53
N TYR A 146 11.29 -1.63 -8.07
CA TYR A 146 10.02 -2.35 -7.94
C TYR A 146 9.72 -2.81 -6.52
N LEU A 147 8.46 -2.68 -6.11
CA LEU A 147 7.91 -3.36 -4.95
C LEU A 147 7.09 -4.60 -5.36
N ARG A 148 6.84 -5.49 -4.40
CA ARG A 148 6.00 -6.68 -4.60
C ARG A 148 4.53 -6.33 -4.45
N ARG A 149 3.67 -6.81 -5.36
CA ARG A 149 2.22 -6.58 -5.31
C ARG A 149 1.62 -7.11 -4.00
N GLU A 150 2.18 -8.18 -3.45
CA GLU A 150 1.74 -8.84 -2.23
C GLU A 150 1.97 -7.98 -0.97
N GLN A 151 2.78 -6.91 -1.07
CA GLN A 151 2.95 -5.96 0.02
C GLN A 151 1.71 -5.06 0.19
N ILE A 152 0.81 -4.99 -0.79
CA ILE A 152 -0.40 -4.15 -0.69
C ILE A 152 -1.37 -4.76 0.33
N VAL A 153 -1.66 -3.99 1.38
CA VAL A 153 -2.58 -4.36 2.46
C VAL A 153 -4.00 -3.83 2.20
N GLY A 154 -4.12 -2.67 1.56
CA GLY A 154 -5.42 -2.08 1.21
C GLY A 154 -5.30 -0.88 0.29
N VAL A 155 -6.42 -0.53 -0.35
CA VAL A 155 -6.54 0.66 -1.22
C VAL A 155 -7.28 1.75 -0.45
N VAL A 156 -6.64 2.90 -0.27
CA VAL A 156 -7.20 4.05 0.45
C VAL A 156 -8.39 4.62 -0.31
N MET A 157 -9.50 4.85 0.40
CA MET A 157 -10.64 5.60 -0.10
C MET A 157 -10.34 7.10 0.04
N HIS A 158 -10.30 7.84 -1.07
CA HIS A 158 -10.13 9.29 -1.08
C HIS A 158 -10.87 9.93 -2.27
N ASP A 159 -11.04 11.26 -2.30
CA ASP A 159 -11.94 12.01 -3.21
C ASP A 159 -12.03 11.57 -4.68
N ARG A 160 -10.97 10.96 -5.25
CA ARG A 160 -11.01 10.42 -6.61
C ARG A 160 -11.97 9.22 -6.76
N ASP A 161 -12.32 8.55 -5.68
CA ASP A 161 -13.33 7.48 -5.63
C ASP A 161 -14.77 8.03 -5.52
N ILE A 162 -14.96 9.21 -4.91
CA ILE A 162 -16.29 9.79 -4.66
C ILE A 162 -16.86 10.44 -5.93
N ALA A 163 -16.02 11.06 -6.75
CA ALA A 163 -16.45 11.68 -8.02
C ALA A 163 -16.76 10.67 -9.15
N ARG A 164 -16.64 9.36 -8.89
CA ARG A 164 -16.84 8.28 -9.88
C ARG A 164 -18.00 7.33 -9.57
N THR A 165 -18.74 7.58 -8.49
CA THR A 165 -19.98 6.84 -8.14
C THR A 165 -21.18 7.72 -8.44
#